data_AF-A0A396MNZ3-F1
#
_entry.id   AF-A0A396MNZ3-F1
#
_cell.length_a   1.000
_cell.length_b   1.000
_cell.length_c   1.000
_cell.angle_alpha   90.00
_cell.angle_beta   90.00
_cell.angle_gamma   90.00
#
_symmetry.space_group_name_H-M   'P 1'
#
loop_
_entity.id
_entity.type
_entity.pdbx_description
1 polymer ?
#
loop_
_entity_poly.entity_id
_entity_poly.type
_entity_poly.pdbx_seq_one_letter_code
_entity_poly.pdbx_strand_id
1 'polypeptide(L)' 'MPKGNPSAQTIASEKYQKKAGYMAKSFKLKRDIVEQFEEACRAAGVSQAAQITKMMNEFIEEQKKNS' A
#
# COMPACT_ATOMS: atom_id res chain seq x y z
N MET A 1 -3.82 -8.48 -14.93
CA MET A 1 -5.13 -8.75 -15.55
C MET A 1 -5.94 -9.49 -14.52
N PRO A 2 -7.20 -9.07 -14.27
CA PRO A 2 -8.07 -9.78 -13.36
C PRO A 2 -8.21 -11.22 -13.88
N LYS A 3 -8.01 -12.22 -13.03
CA LYS A 3 -8.14 -13.62 -13.43
C LYS A 3 -9.62 -13.98 -13.51
N GLY A 4 -10.04 -14.70 -14.56
CA GLY A 4 -11.41 -15.14 -14.76
C GLY A 4 -12.24 -14.20 -15.64
N ASN A 5 -13.53 -14.04 -15.33
CA ASN A 5 -14.47 -13.18 -16.06
C ASN A 5 -14.80 -11.90 -15.26
N PRO A 6 -13.91 -10.89 -15.26
CA PRO A 6 -14.13 -9.66 -14.48
C PRO A 6 -15.30 -8.83 -15.02
N SER A 7 -15.99 -8.14 -14.12
CA SER A 7 -17.02 -7.18 -14.50
C SER A 7 -16.40 -5.96 -15.21
N ALA A 8 -17.23 -5.24 -15.98
CA ALA A 8 -16.84 -3.98 -16.62
C ALA A 8 -16.30 -2.96 -15.60
N GLN A 9 -16.87 -2.94 -14.38
CA GLN A 9 -16.42 -2.09 -13.29
C GLN A 9 -14.99 -2.45 -12.84
N THR A 10 -14.68 -3.74 -12.68
CA THR A 10 -13.34 -4.20 -12.30
C THR A 10 -12.29 -3.82 -13.34
N ILE A 11 -12.63 -3.92 -14.63
CA ILE A 11 -11.74 -3.53 -15.73
C ILE A 11 -11.49 -2.01 -15.72
N ALA A 12 -12.54 -1.20 -15.52
CA ALA A 12 -12.42 0.25 -15.44
C ALA A 12 -11.55 0.69 -14.25
N SER A 13 -11.78 0.10 -13.07
CA SER A 13 -10.96 0.34 -11.88
C SER A 13 -9.49 -0.05 -12.10
N GLU A 14 -9.18 -1.18 -12.75
CA GLU A 14 -7.79 -1.56 -13.04
C GLU A 14 -7.11 -0.58 -14.02
N LYS A 15 -7.83 -0.10 -15.05
CA LYS A 15 -7.31 0.90 -15.99
C LYS A 15 -6.96 2.21 -15.29
N TYR A 16 -7.84 2.69 -14.43
CA TYR A 16 -7.57 3.86 -13.60
C TYR A 16 -6.39 3.59 -12.64
N GLN A 17 -6.44 2.43 -11.97
CA GLN A 17 -5.37 1.76 -11.22
C GLN A 17 -3.98 2.08 -11.76
N LYS A 18 -3.76 1.57 -12.97
CA LYS A 18 -2.52 1.66 -13.73
C LYS A 18 -2.19 3.08 -14.17
N LYS A 19 -3.19 3.83 -14.66
CA LYS A 19 -2.96 5.20 -15.14
C LYS A 19 -2.48 6.12 -14.02
N ALA A 20 -2.98 5.92 -12.80
CA ALA A 20 -2.60 6.70 -11.62
C ALA A 20 -1.31 6.17 -10.94
N GLY A 21 -0.64 5.17 -11.53
CA GLY A 21 0.65 4.66 -11.04
C GLY A 21 0.56 3.75 -9.82
N TYR A 22 -0.62 3.29 -9.44
CA TYR A 22 -0.76 2.37 -8.32
C TYR A 22 -0.24 0.98 -8.69
N MET A 23 0.55 0.39 -7.79
CA MET A 23 1.04 -0.98 -7.89
C MET A 23 0.75 -1.71 -6.58
N ALA A 24 0.19 -2.92 -6.67
CA ALA A 24 0.09 -3.82 -5.53
C ALA A 24 1.38 -4.63 -5.42
N LYS A 25 2.03 -4.56 -4.25
CA LYS A 25 3.14 -5.43 -3.88
C LYS A 25 2.81 -6.14 -2.58
N SER A 26 2.85 -7.47 -2.61
CA SER A 26 2.55 -8.30 -1.44
C SER A 26 3.83 -8.74 -0.73
N PHE A 27 3.82 -8.61 0.59
CA PHE A 27 4.87 -9.11 1.48
C PHE A 27 4.23 -10.04 2.51
N LYS A 28 4.98 -11.04 2.97
CA LYS A 28 4.57 -11.84 4.13
C LYS A 28 5.09 -11.16 5.39
N LEU A 29 4.20 -10.83 6.31
CA LEU A 29 4.52 -10.23 7.61
C LEU A 29 3.99 -11.14 8.73
N LYS A 30 4.57 -11.04 9.92
CA LYS A 30 4.03 -11.75 11.08
C LYS A 30 2.69 -11.13 11.49
N ARG A 31 1.72 -11.97 11.87
CA ARG A 31 0.35 -11.56 12.20
C ARG A 31 0.31 -10.54 13.34
N ASP A 32 1.05 -10.81 14.41
CA ASP A 32 1.15 -9.96 15.60
C ASP A 32 1.58 -8.53 15.26
N ILE A 33 2.52 -8.37 14.34
CA ILE A 33 2.98 -7.05 13.88
C ILE A 33 1.91 -6.34 13.05
N VAL A 34 1.21 -7.06 12.17
CA VAL A 34 0.17 -6.47 11.33
C VAL A 34 -1.01 -5.98 12.17
N GLU A 35 -1.43 -6.76 13.17
CA GLU A 35 -2.53 -6.40 14.07
C GLU A 35 -2.17 -5.19 14.94
N GLN A 36 -0.97 -5.19 15.54
CA GLN A 36 -0.50 -4.03 16.31
C GLN A 36 -0.36 -2.76 15.46
N PHE A 37 0.11 -2.91 14.22
CA PHE A 37 0.21 -1.77 13.30
C PHE A 37 -1.18 -1.22 12.92
N GLU A 38 -2.18 -2.09 12.72
CA GLU A 38 -3.55 -1.66 12.49
C GLU A 38 -4.12 -0.87 13.67
N GLU A 39 -3.95 -1.38 14.90
CA GLU A 39 -4.40 -0.71 16.12
C GLU A 39 -3.72 0.66 16.29
N ALA A 40 -2.41 0.73 16.06
CA ALA A 40 -1.66 1.99 16.11
C ALA A 40 -2.16 3.00 15.08
N CYS A 41 -2.41 2.57 13.84
CA CYS A 41 -2.96 3.44 12.79
C CYS A 41 -4.36 3.95 13.17
N ARG A 42 -5.21 3.07 13.72
CA ARG A 42 -6.56 3.42 14.19
C ARG A 42 -6.51 4.44 15.32
N ALA A 43 -5.65 4.24 16.32
CA ALA A 43 -5.46 5.17 17.43
C ALA A 43 -4.93 6.53 16.96
N ALA A 44 -4.05 6.53 15.95
CA ALA A 44 -3.51 7.75 15.34
C ALA A 44 -4.44 8.43 14.33
N GLY A 45 -5.59 7.82 13.99
CA GLY A 45 -6.54 8.38 13.01
C GLY A 45 -6.02 8.38 11.57
N VAL A 46 -5.09 7.48 11.22
CA VAL A 46 -4.51 7.38 9.87
C VAL A 46 -4.84 6.04 9.22
N SER A 47 -4.84 5.99 7.89
CA SER A 47 -4.92 4.70 7.18
C SER A 47 -3.56 3.99 7.20
N GLN A 48 -3.59 2.66 7.25
CA GLN A 48 -2.37 1.84 7.15
C GLN A 48 -1.57 2.17 5.88
N ALA A 49 -2.27 2.38 4.75
CA ALA A 49 -1.64 2.75 3.49
C ALA A 49 -0.91 4.10 3.59
N ALA A 50 -1.54 5.12 4.17
CA ALA A 50 -0.91 6.44 4.33
C ALA A 50 0.32 6.37 5.24
N GLN A 51 0.23 5.63 6.35
CA GLN A 51 1.36 5.45 7.26
C GLN A 51 2.52 4.68 6.61
N ILE A 52 2.24 3.62 5.84
CA ILE A 52 3.27 2.89 5.08
C ILE A 52 3.92 3.80 4.02
N THR A 53 3.13 4.58 3.28
CA THR A 53 3.67 5.52 2.29
C THR A 53 4.60 6.54 2.93
N LYS A 54 4.24 7.06 4.11
CA LYS A 54 5.09 7.98 4.89
C LYS A 54 6.43 7.32 5.22
N MET A 55 6.41 6.13 5.83
CA MET A 55 7.62 5.41 6.23
C MET A 55 8.50 5.03 5.03
N MET A 56 7.90 4.67 3.89
CA MET A 56 8.63 4.40 2.65
C MET A 56 9.36 5.64 2.14
N ASN A 57 8.70 6.80 2.11
CA ASN A 57 9.32 8.04 1.66
C ASN A 57 10.46 8.47 2.59
N GLU A 58 10.24 8.39 3.91
CA GLU A 58 11.28 8.70 4.91
C GLU A 58 12.54 7.85 4.68
N PHE A 59 12.37 6.54 4.50
CA PHE A 59 13.49 5.63 4.23
C PHE A 59 14.17 5.90 2.89
N ILE A 60 13.41 6.19 1.83
CA ILE A 60 13.98 6.56 0.51
C ILE A 60 14.85 7.80 0.61
N GLU A 61 14.36 8.84 1.29
CA GLU A 61 15.10 10.10 1.45
C GLU A 61 16.32 9.94 2.36
N GLU A 62 16.24 9.11 3.39
CA GLU A 62 17.39 8.72 4.22
C GLU A 62 18.49 8.08 3.35
N GLN A 63 18.15 7.10 2.51
CA GLN A 63 19.14 6.42 1.67
C GLN A 63 19.75 7.33 0.59
N LYS A 64 18.99 8.29 0.05
CA LYS A 64 19.53 9.29 -0.90
C LYS A 64 20.56 10.23 -0.27
N LYS A 65 20.42 10.55 1.02
CA LYS A 65 21.37 11.41 1.74
C LYS A 65 22.67 10.69 2.10
N ASN A 66 22.63 9.36 2.18
CA ASN A 66 23.74 8.51 2.57
C ASN A 66 24.51 7.93 1.37
N SER A 67 24.09 8.24 0.13
CA SER A 67 24.71 7.81 -1.13
C SER A 67 25.47 8.97 -1.77
#